data_AF-A0A661HRD0-F1
#
_entry.id   AF-A0A661HRD0-F1
#
_cell.length_a   1.000
_cell.length_b   1.000
_cell.length_c   1.000
_cell.angle_alpha   90.00
_cell.angle_beta   90.00
_cell.angle_gamma   90.00
#
_symmetry.space_group_name_H-M   'P 1'
#
loop_
_entity.id
_entity.type
_entity.pdbx_description
1 polymer ?
#
loop_
_entity_poly.entity_id
_entity_poly.type
_entity_poly.pdbx_seq_one_letter_code
_entity_poly.pdbx_strand_id
1 'polypeptide(L)' 'MIRFVLLLFFTLSFLEASNSCIKCHEGIEDILDPHSKMREAIYKVASKAGHKGNDCIVCHGGNPQSMVKERA' A
#
# COMPACT_ATOMS: atom_id res chain seq x y z
N MET A 1 -3.59 29.41 19.87
CA MET A 1 -3.46 27.95 20.07
C MET A 1 -4.20 27.16 18.99
N ILE A 2 -5.49 27.39 18.77
CA ILE A 2 -6.29 26.71 17.72
C ILE A 2 -5.70 26.81 16.30
N ARG A 3 -5.12 27.97 15.95
CA ARG A 3 -4.51 28.21 14.64
C ARG A 3 -3.25 27.38 14.37
N PHE A 4 -2.47 27.06 15.40
CA PHE A 4 -1.32 26.16 15.30
C PHE A 4 -1.76 24.69 15.21
N VAL A 5 -2.84 24.31 15.92
CA VAL A 5 -3.41 22.96 15.87
C VAL A 5 -3.99 22.67 14.47
N LEU A 6 -4.69 23.64 13.87
CA LEU A 6 -5.22 23.52 12.51
C LEU A 6 -4.12 23.38 11.45
N LEU A 7 -3.02 24.13 11.59
CA LEU A 7 -1.86 24.01 10.71
C LEU A 7 -1.20 22.63 10.83
N LEU A 8 -1.04 22.12 12.05
CA LEU A 8 -0.48 20.79 12.30
C LEU A 8 -1.34 19.69 11.65
N PHE A 9 -2.66 19.75 11.86
CA PHE A 9 -3.62 18.81 11.25
C PHE A 9 -3.58 18.85 9.72
N PHE A 10 -3.46 20.04 9.13
CA PHE A 10 -3.37 20.20 7.69
C PHE A 10 -2.09 19.58 7.11
N THR A 11 -0.97 19.68 7.82
CA THR A 11 0.31 19.08 7.36
C THR A 11 0.34 17.56 7.46
N LEU A 12 -0.34 16.94 8.43
CA LEU A 12 -0.38 15.48 8.55
C LEU A 12 -1.18 14.78 7.44
N SER A 13 -2.12 15.49 6.81
CA SER A 13 -2.97 14.94 5.74
C SER A 13 -2.22 14.59 4.45
N PHE A 14 -0.98 15.07 4.28
CA PHE A 14 -0.17 14.86 3.07
C PHE A 14 0.94 13.82 3.26
N LEU A 15 0.95 13.06 4.35
CA LEU A 15 1.93 12.00 4.55
C LEU A 15 1.53 10.76 3.73
N GLU A 16 1.76 10.81 2.42
CA GLU A 16 1.61 9.65 1.54
C GLU A 16 2.78 8.67 1.74
N ALA A 17 2.46 7.46 2.21
CA ALA A 17 3.41 6.36 2.30
C ALA A 17 3.70 5.80 0.90
N SER A 18 4.76 6.28 0.25
CA SER A 18 5.24 5.75 -1.02
C SER A 18 6.00 4.43 -0.84
N ASN A 19 5.86 3.50 -1.79
CA ASN A 19 6.56 2.21 -1.79
C ASN A 19 7.32 1.99 -3.10
N SER A 20 8.28 1.06 -3.14
CA SER A 20 9.10 0.83 -4.34
C SER A 20 8.35 0.23 -5.52
N CYS A 21 7.21 -0.46 -5.31
CA CYS A 21 6.41 -1.00 -6.41
C CYS A 21 5.83 0.12 -7.26
N ILE A 22 5.32 1.19 -6.64
CA ILE A 22 4.69 2.32 -7.34
C ILE A 22 5.66 3.22 -8.12
N LYS A 23 6.96 2.97 -8.00
CA LYS A 23 7.98 3.63 -8.85
C LYS A 23 7.97 3.11 -10.28
N CYS A 24 7.56 1.86 -10.49
CA CYS A 24 7.52 1.21 -11.80
C CYS A 24 6.10 0.75 -12.19
N HIS A 25 5.25 0.45 -11.21
CA HIS A 25 3.87 0.00 -11.40
C HIS A 25 2.92 0.97 -10.68
N GLU A 26 2.25 1.87 -11.39
CA GLU A 26 1.37 2.90 -10.78
C GLU A 26 0.06 2.32 -10.16
N GLY A 27 0.08 1.09 -9.65
CA GLY A 27 -1.10 0.36 -9.16
C GLY A 27 -2.00 -0.18 -10.27
N ILE A 28 -1.58 -0.08 -11.53
CA ILE A 28 -2.39 -0.39 -12.71
C ILE A 28 -2.15 -1.81 -13.27
N GLU A 29 -1.00 -2.41 -13.01
CA GLU A 29 -0.65 -3.70 -13.60
C GLU A 29 -1.07 -4.85 -12.67
N ASP A 30 -1.88 -5.77 -13.18
CA ASP A 30 -2.18 -7.04 -12.51
C ASP A 30 -0.86 -7.86 -12.45
N ILE A 31 -0.18 -7.84 -11.30
CA ILE A 31 1.09 -8.55 -11.07
C ILE A 31 0.88 -10.08 -10.99
N LEU A 32 -0.38 -10.53 -11.03
CA LEU A 32 -0.80 -11.92 -10.85
C LEU A 32 -1.93 -12.26 -11.83
N ASP A 33 -1.99 -13.52 -12.26
CA ASP A 33 -3.11 -14.04 -13.04
C ASP A 33 -4.44 -13.69 -12.36
N PRO A 34 -5.37 -13.06 -13.10
CA PRO A 34 -6.61 -12.61 -12.55
C PRO A 34 -7.45 -13.73 -11.90
N HIS A 35 -7.28 -14.96 -12.34
CA HIS A 35 -8.06 -16.08 -11.83
C HIS A 35 -7.33 -16.89 -10.75
N SER A 36 -6.15 -16.43 -10.31
CA SER A 36 -5.38 -17.11 -9.28
C SER A 36 -6.03 -16.94 -7.89
N LYS A 37 -6.08 -18.05 -7.13
CA LYS A 37 -6.51 -18.04 -5.72
C LYS A 37 -5.66 -17.11 -4.85
N MET A 38 -4.39 -16.90 -5.24
CA MET A 38 -3.49 -15.99 -4.55
C MET A 38 -3.95 -14.54 -4.68
N ARG A 39 -4.36 -14.11 -5.88
CA ARG A 39 -4.86 -12.74 -6.10
C ARG A 39 -6.14 -12.48 -5.31
N GLU A 40 -7.08 -13.42 -5.30
CA GLU A 40 -8.30 -13.30 -4.50
C GLU A 40 -8.00 -13.13 -3.00
N ALA A 41 -7.05 -13.91 -2.48
CA ALA A 41 -6.60 -13.79 -1.10
C ALA A 41 -5.98 -12.41 -0.83
N ILE A 42 -5.11 -11.93 -1.72
CA ILE A 42 -4.47 -10.61 -1.62
C ILE A 42 -5.51 -9.49 -1.58
N TYR A 43 -6.47 -9.47 -2.50
CA TYR A 43 -7.54 -8.45 -2.52
C TYR A 43 -8.39 -8.46 -1.26
N LYS A 44 -8.68 -9.65 -0.72
CA LYS A 44 -9.43 -9.77 0.54
C LYS A 44 -8.66 -9.18 1.72
N VAL A 45 -7.35 -9.43 1.82
CA VAL A 45 -6.54 -8.88 2.92
C VAL A 45 -6.30 -7.38 2.73
N ALA A 46 -5.99 -6.93 1.52
CA ALA A 46 -5.75 -5.52 1.24
C ALA A 46 -6.99 -4.64 1.43
N SER A 47 -8.17 -5.14 1.06
CA SER A 47 -9.45 -4.47 1.36
C SER A 47 -9.65 -4.28 2.87
N LYS A 48 -9.33 -5.30 3.68
CA LYS A 48 -9.38 -5.22 5.14
C LYS A 48 -8.32 -4.28 5.73
N ALA A 49 -7.15 -4.19 5.10
CA ALA A 49 -6.03 -3.37 5.55
C ALA A 49 -6.09 -1.91 5.07
N GLY A 50 -7.03 -1.55 4.20
CA GLY A 50 -7.14 -0.19 3.64
C GLY A 50 -6.10 0.11 2.56
N HIS A 51 -5.54 -0.91 1.92
CA HIS A 51 -4.50 -0.79 0.89
C HIS A 51 -4.98 -1.23 -0.50
N LYS A 52 -6.29 -1.09 -0.79
CA LYS A 52 -6.88 -1.47 -2.07
C LYS A 52 -6.16 -0.78 -3.24
N GLY A 53 -5.71 -1.54 -4.23
CA GLY A 53 -4.95 -1.02 -5.37
C GLY A 53 -3.44 -0.85 -5.11
N ASN A 54 -3.00 -1.18 -3.89
CA ASN A 54 -1.61 -1.29 -3.48
C ASN A 54 -1.42 -2.60 -2.71
N ASP A 55 -2.02 -3.68 -3.20
CA ASP A 55 -2.28 -4.86 -2.39
C ASP A 55 -1.00 -5.65 -2.03
N CYS A 56 0.08 -5.44 -2.80
CA CYS A 56 1.38 -6.08 -2.58
C CYS A 56 2.07 -5.65 -1.28
N ILE A 57 1.83 -4.45 -0.76
CA ILE A 57 2.52 -3.98 0.47
C ILE A 57 2.02 -4.70 1.73
N VAL A 58 0.87 -5.38 1.63
CA VAL A 58 0.27 -6.12 2.75
C VAL A 58 1.18 -7.27 3.21
N CYS A 59 1.83 -7.95 2.27
CA CYS A 59 2.71 -9.09 2.56
C CYS A 59 4.19 -8.75 2.34
N HIS A 60 4.47 -8.01 1.26
CA HIS A 60 5.83 -7.76 0.78
C HIS A 60 6.37 -6.38 1.14
N GLY A 61 5.55 -5.51 1.77
CA GLY A 61 5.96 -4.16 2.20
C GLY A 61 6.46 -3.23 1.09
N GLY A 62 6.21 -3.55 -0.18
CA GLY A 62 6.73 -2.79 -1.32
C GLY A 62 7.98 -3.40 -1.98
N ASN A 63 8.45 -4.54 -1.49
CA ASN A 63 9.59 -5.25 -2.01
C ASN A 63 9.22 -6.70 -2.36
N PRO A 64 9.06 -7.06 -3.65
CA PRO A 64 8.57 -8.38 -4.06
C PRO A 64 9.51 -9.54 -3.66
N GLN A 65 10.76 -9.26 -3.31
CA GLN A 65 11.72 -10.27 -2.82
C GLN A 65 11.64 -10.48 -1.31
N SER A 66 10.97 -9.58 -0.58
CA SER A 66 10.82 -9.69 0.86
C SER A 66 9.66 -10.62 1.22
N MET A 67 9.89 -11.60 2.08
CA MET A 67 8.83 -12.45 2.64
C MET A 67 8.20 -11.87 3.92
N VAL A 68 8.70 -10.73 4.39
CA VAL A 68 8.29 -10.10 5.65
C VAL A 68 8.22 -8.60 5.42
N LYS A 69 7.02 -8.03 5.52
CA LYS A 69 6.74 -6.60 5.30
C LYS A 69 7.73 -5.68 6.02
N GLU A 70 8.11 -5.99 7.25
CA GLU A 70 9.00 -5.17 8.09
C GLU A 70 10.46 -5.14 7.60
N ARG A 71 10.81 -6.03 6.67
CA ARG A 71 12.14 -6.13 6.04
C ARG A 71 12.15 -5.67 4.58
N ALA A 72 11.05 -5.07 4.13
CA ALA A 72 10.86 -4.60 2.77
C ALA A 72 11.63 -3.32 2.47
#